data_AF-A0A1W1VS70-F1
#
_entry.id   AF-A0A1W1VS70-F1
#
_cell.length_a   1.000
_cell.length_b   1.000
_cell.length_c   1.000
_cell.angle_alpha   90.00
_cell.angle_beta   90.00
_cell.angle_gamma   90.00
#
_symmetry.space_group_name_H-M   'P 1'
#
loop_
_entity.id
_entity.type
_entity.pdbx_description
1 polymer ?
#
loop_
_entity_poly.entity_id
_entity_poly.type
_entity_poly.pdbx_seq_one_letter_code
_entity_poly.pdbx_strand_id
1 'polypeptide(L)'
;MFISEKTLMSCTWQGFVRAVARLLVYEGFTGIRVVDQPGDRGADLIAHRNGKRWLFQIKHWRKRAGVELADQVLKAMTVYRAQVPVIVALNGFDRNLREHQQVLLSRGVPLQLWDSGALVSRARRLADGCQLPEPREYQEEAIRAIVRAYTEGYTRRAMIVMATGLGKTFVACESIRRLNALSPVRVLAIAHTNELVYQLERAFWPFLRKDQETLVWNQYEQPGPDDLKRAPFVFACLNTVAAYVKNGGDLPYFDIILVDECHHVGAEMYRTILDGTRAGKPSGPFLIGLTATPWRPDEVDLREYFGEPLVCIDIVTGLKKGFLSNVDYRMYTDNINWDALRNLHGSKFSPRQINRTLFINEWDDAVVHELKRAWEEQTNPRAIIFCGTVDHAITMRDRINALGFCNAAAIYSATATGRSMPSYERNRILSDFHDGVIGAVCAVDIFNEGIDVPEVNIIVFQRVTHSRRIFVQQLGRGLRIAPGKEKVIVLDFVSDIRRFAAGLELKDSLNEGYGPSPGNPVRISLPHKVTFRRVGGEDPETESFLRQWLEDIAAVESAGEDASILKFPPVLPGGRR
;
A
#
# COMPACT_ATOMS: atom_id res chain seq x y z
N MET A 1 -23.51 -7.28 -16.30
CA MET A 1 -23.36 -7.78 -14.91
C MET A 1 -22.02 -8.48 -14.81
N PHE A 2 -21.19 -8.14 -13.82
CA PHE A 2 -19.85 -8.73 -13.69
C PHE A 2 -19.90 -10.25 -13.47
N ILE A 3 -20.94 -10.75 -12.77
CA ILE A 3 -21.27 -12.17 -12.70
C ILE A 3 -22.55 -12.43 -13.50
N SER A 4 -22.44 -13.26 -14.53
CA SER A 4 -23.53 -13.80 -15.35
C SER A 4 -23.09 -15.17 -15.88
N GLU A 5 -24.01 -15.99 -16.40
CA GLU A 5 -23.63 -17.27 -17.01
C GLU A 5 -22.59 -17.09 -18.12
N LYS A 6 -22.79 -16.08 -18.98
CA LYS A 6 -21.85 -15.75 -20.05
C LYS A 6 -20.46 -15.39 -19.51
N THR A 7 -20.38 -14.48 -18.54
CA THR A 7 -19.10 -13.99 -18.01
C THR A 7 -18.36 -15.07 -17.22
N LEU A 8 -19.07 -15.90 -16.45
CA LEU A 8 -18.46 -17.01 -15.70
C LEU A 8 -17.91 -18.12 -16.62
N MET A 9 -18.54 -18.35 -17.78
CA MET A 9 -18.10 -19.39 -18.72
C MET A 9 -16.96 -18.94 -19.62
N SER A 10 -16.82 -17.63 -19.87
CA SER A 10 -15.77 -17.06 -20.72
C SER A 10 -14.54 -16.57 -19.95
N CYS A 11 -14.59 -16.47 -18.62
CA CYS A 11 -13.48 -15.95 -17.84
C CYS A 11 -12.34 -16.97 -17.67
N THR A 12 -11.15 -16.45 -17.39
CA THR A 12 -10.02 -17.25 -16.90
C THR A 12 -10.30 -17.77 -15.49
N TRP A 13 -9.52 -18.76 -15.01
CA TRP A 13 -9.66 -19.22 -13.62
C TRP A 13 -9.35 -18.10 -12.62
N GLN A 14 -8.36 -17.24 -12.91
CA GLN A 14 -8.06 -16.06 -12.10
C GLN A 14 -9.23 -15.07 -12.11
N GLY A 15 -9.83 -14.83 -13.28
CA GLY A 15 -11.01 -14.00 -13.43
C GLY A 15 -12.20 -14.54 -12.63
N PHE A 16 -12.37 -15.85 -12.58
CA PHE A 16 -13.41 -16.50 -11.78
C PHE A 16 -13.20 -16.27 -10.27
N VAL A 17 -11.98 -16.43 -9.78
CA VAL A 17 -11.63 -16.15 -8.37
C VAL A 17 -11.86 -14.68 -8.02
N ARG A 18 -11.46 -13.76 -8.89
CA ARG A 18 -11.70 -12.31 -8.70
C ARG A 18 -13.17 -11.94 -8.76
N ALA A 19 -13.97 -12.59 -9.60
CA ALA A 19 -15.42 -12.39 -9.63
C ALA A 19 -16.06 -12.80 -8.30
N VAL A 20 -15.65 -13.94 -7.72
CA VAL A 20 -16.10 -14.35 -6.37
C VAL A 20 -15.64 -13.35 -5.32
N ALA A 21 -14.37 -12.93 -5.33
CA ALA A 21 -13.84 -11.94 -4.40
C ALA A 21 -14.60 -10.60 -4.46
N ARG A 22 -14.91 -10.12 -5.68
CA ARG A 22 -15.73 -8.93 -5.90
C ARG A 22 -17.15 -9.13 -5.37
N LEU A 23 -17.78 -10.28 -5.58
CA LEU A 23 -19.09 -10.59 -5.00
C LEU A 23 -19.08 -10.45 -3.46
N LEU A 24 -18.03 -10.94 -2.81
CA LEU A 24 -17.90 -10.82 -1.35
C LEU A 24 -17.84 -9.37 -0.87
N VAL A 25 -17.22 -8.45 -1.64
CA VAL A 25 -17.23 -7.02 -1.33
C VAL A 25 -18.66 -6.48 -1.26
N TYR A 26 -19.50 -6.77 -2.26
CA TYR A 26 -20.90 -6.31 -2.26
C TYR A 26 -21.74 -6.98 -1.17
N GLU A 27 -21.39 -8.21 -0.77
CA GLU A 27 -22.06 -8.90 0.34
C GLU A 27 -21.58 -8.45 1.73
N GLY A 28 -20.68 -7.45 1.80
CA GLY A 28 -20.22 -6.84 3.05
C GLY A 28 -19.16 -7.66 3.79
N PHE A 29 -18.42 -8.52 3.08
CA PHE A 29 -17.22 -9.15 3.65
C PHE A 29 -16.07 -8.13 3.74
N THR A 30 -15.24 -8.28 4.76
CA THR A 30 -14.00 -7.52 4.96
C THR A 30 -12.77 -8.43 4.88
N GLY A 31 -11.57 -7.88 4.94
CA GLY A 31 -10.33 -8.69 5.00
C GLY A 31 -10.10 -9.62 3.80
N ILE A 32 -10.70 -9.33 2.64
CA ILE A 32 -10.69 -10.21 1.47
C ILE A 32 -9.26 -10.34 0.91
N ARG A 33 -8.73 -11.56 0.89
CA ARG A 33 -7.39 -11.90 0.37
C ARG A 33 -7.46 -13.06 -0.61
N VAL A 34 -6.99 -12.85 -1.82
CA VAL A 34 -6.79 -13.92 -2.83
C VAL A 34 -5.47 -14.61 -2.51
N VAL A 35 -5.52 -15.91 -2.23
CA VAL A 35 -4.39 -16.75 -1.78
C VAL A 35 -3.91 -17.73 -2.87
N ASP A 36 -4.58 -17.67 -4.01
CA ASP A 36 -4.49 -18.52 -5.18
C ASP A 36 -3.09 -18.56 -5.83
N GLN A 37 -2.23 -19.45 -5.31
CA GLN A 37 -0.87 -19.73 -5.79
C GLN A 37 -0.52 -21.21 -5.59
N PRO A 38 0.43 -21.78 -6.36
CA PRO A 38 0.88 -23.16 -6.15
C PRO A 38 1.28 -23.41 -4.69
N GLY A 39 0.71 -24.44 -4.07
CA GLY A 39 0.96 -24.76 -2.66
C GLY A 39 0.14 -23.95 -1.65
N ASP A 40 -0.97 -23.36 -2.07
CA ASP A 40 -2.00 -22.68 -1.26
C ASP A 40 -2.62 -23.52 -0.12
N ARG A 41 -2.37 -24.83 -0.13
CA ARG A 41 -2.96 -25.83 0.79
C ARG A 41 -4.49 -25.86 0.74
N GLY A 42 -5.08 -25.60 -0.43
CA GLY A 42 -6.52 -25.73 -0.67
C GLY A 42 -7.37 -24.49 -0.35
N ALA A 43 -6.76 -23.31 -0.22
CA ALA A 43 -7.47 -22.05 -0.01
C ALA A 43 -7.17 -21.09 -1.16
N ASP A 44 -8.19 -20.78 -1.96
CA ASP A 44 -8.06 -19.84 -3.08
C ASP A 44 -8.37 -18.39 -2.62
N LEU A 45 -9.24 -18.23 -1.61
CA LEU A 45 -9.66 -16.93 -1.08
C LEU A 45 -10.00 -17.00 0.42
N ILE A 46 -9.65 -15.96 1.17
CA ILE A 46 -9.99 -15.78 2.59
C ILE A 46 -10.74 -14.46 2.75
N ALA A 47 -11.77 -14.43 3.60
CA ALA A 47 -12.51 -13.20 3.91
C ALA A 47 -13.13 -13.26 5.30
N HIS A 48 -13.63 -12.13 5.79
CA HIS A 48 -14.23 -12.01 7.11
C HIS A 48 -15.68 -11.52 7.01
N ARG A 49 -16.56 -12.12 7.80
CA ARG A 49 -17.94 -11.68 7.95
C ARG A 49 -18.51 -12.15 9.26
N ASN A 50 -19.21 -11.26 9.97
CA ASN A 50 -19.84 -11.53 11.27
C ASN A 50 -18.86 -12.13 12.29
N GLY A 51 -17.64 -11.58 12.37
CA GLY A 51 -16.59 -12.03 13.30
C GLY A 51 -15.99 -13.40 13.00
N LYS A 52 -16.32 -14.02 11.85
CA LYS A 52 -15.78 -15.30 11.41
C LYS A 52 -14.88 -15.12 10.21
N ARG A 53 -13.81 -15.91 10.15
CA ARG A 53 -12.94 -16.07 8.98
C ARG A 53 -13.52 -17.18 8.10
N TRP A 54 -13.78 -16.83 6.86
CA TRP A 54 -14.31 -17.68 5.80
C TRP A 54 -13.18 -18.08 4.87
N LEU A 55 -13.16 -19.36 4.47
CA LEU A 55 -12.18 -19.91 3.55
C LEU A 55 -12.92 -20.45 2.34
N PHE A 56 -12.51 -20.01 1.16
CA PHE A 56 -13.11 -20.37 -0.10
C PHE A 56 -12.12 -21.18 -0.91
N GLN A 57 -12.53 -22.39 -1.28
CA GLN A 57 -11.85 -23.21 -2.27
C GLN A 57 -12.64 -23.14 -3.58
N ILE A 58 -12.07 -22.52 -4.60
CA ILE A 58 -12.71 -22.15 -5.86
C ILE A 58 -12.16 -23.03 -6.99
N LYS A 59 -13.05 -23.71 -7.72
CA LYS A 59 -12.68 -24.64 -8.79
C LYS A 59 -13.39 -24.29 -10.10
N HIS A 60 -12.61 -23.76 -11.03
CA HIS A 60 -12.99 -23.47 -12.41
C HIS A 60 -12.81 -24.71 -13.31
N TRP A 61 -13.43 -25.82 -12.93
CA TRP A 61 -13.32 -27.10 -13.64
C TRP A 61 -14.51 -27.36 -14.55
N ARG A 62 -14.27 -28.07 -15.66
CA ARG A 62 -15.33 -28.58 -16.56
C ARG A 62 -16.15 -29.71 -15.95
N LYS A 63 -15.55 -30.49 -15.04
CA LYS A 63 -16.22 -31.56 -14.30
C LYS A 63 -16.87 -31.02 -13.03
N ARG A 64 -17.82 -31.80 -12.48
CA ARG A 64 -18.39 -31.55 -11.14
C ARG A 64 -17.32 -31.74 -10.06
N ALA A 65 -17.42 -30.93 -9.01
CA ALA A 65 -16.61 -31.02 -7.81
C ALA A 65 -17.03 -32.24 -6.97
N GLY A 66 -16.06 -33.05 -6.56
CA GLY A 66 -16.26 -34.29 -5.79
C GLY A 66 -15.84 -34.18 -4.32
N VAL A 67 -16.05 -35.29 -3.59
CA VAL A 67 -15.85 -35.37 -2.13
C VAL A 67 -14.42 -35.07 -1.68
N GLU A 68 -13.42 -35.30 -2.54
CA GLU A 68 -12.02 -35.04 -2.25
C GLU A 68 -11.73 -33.57 -1.88
N LEU A 69 -12.57 -32.64 -2.35
CA LEU A 69 -12.46 -31.22 -2.01
C LEU A 69 -12.91 -30.93 -0.58
N ALA A 70 -13.83 -31.73 -0.02
CA ALA A 70 -14.23 -31.57 1.37
C ALA A 70 -13.03 -31.85 2.30
N ASP A 71 -12.29 -32.92 2.07
CA ASP A 71 -11.10 -33.23 2.88
C ASP A 71 -10.00 -32.17 2.73
N GLN A 72 -9.83 -31.61 1.53
CA GLN A 72 -8.88 -30.53 1.29
C GLN A 72 -9.27 -29.25 2.03
N VAL A 73 -10.54 -28.83 1.93
CA VAL A 73 -11.00 -27.59 2.57
C VAL A 73 -10.95 -27.69 4.10
N LEU A 74 -11.21 -28.87 4.68
CA LEU A 74 -11.09 -29.09 6.12
C LEU A 74 -9.63 -29.00 6.62
N LYS A 75 -8.68 -29.53 5.85
CA LYS A 75 -7.25 -29.35 6.14
C LYS A 75 -6.85 -27.87 6.03
N ALA A 76 -7.36 -27.18 5.00
CA ALA A 76 -7.11 -25.76 4.79
C ALA A 76 -7.66 -24.91 5.96
N MET A 77 -8.86 -25.21 6.46
CA MET A 77 -9.44 -24.52 7.63
C MET A 77 -8.51 -24.54 8.84
N THR A 78 -7.85 -25.67 9.08
CA THR A 78 -6.91 -25.81 10.21
C THR A 78 -5.67 -24.94 9.99
N VAL A 79 -5.11 -24.93 8.78
CA VAL A 79 -3.94 -24.12 8.43
C VAL A 79 -4.23 -22.62 8.55
N TYR A 80 -5.40 -22.19 8.07
CA TYR A 80 -5.79 -20.79 8.03
C TYR A 80 -6.69 -20.38 9.18
N ARG A 81 -6.90 -21.22 10.20
CA ARG A 81 -7.77 -20.93 11.37
C ARG A 81 -9.14 -20.38 10.98
N ALA A 82 -9.71 -20.89 9.89
CA ALA A 82 -11.02 -20.45 9.39
C ALA A 82 -12.14 -21.24 10.05
N GLN A 83 -13.30 -20.60 10.25
CA GLN A 83 -14.47 -21.22 10.89
C GLN A 83 -15.54 -21.62 9.88
N VAL A 84 -15.54 -21.05 8.67
CA VAL A 84 -16.56 -21.35 7.66
C VAL A 84 -15.89 -21.74 6.34
N PRO A 85 -15.94 -23.03 5.94
CA PRO A 85 -15.44 -23.46 4.64
C PRO A 85 -16.52 -23.29 3.57
N VAL A 86 -16.11 -22.85 2.39
CA VAL A 86 -16.94 -22.70 1.20
C VAL A 86 -16.23 -23.37 0.03
N ILE A 87 -16.91 -24.26 -0.68
CA ILE A 87 -16.43 -24.76 -1.97
C ILE A 87 -17.25 -24.09 -3.06
N VAL A 88 -16.56 -23.44 -3.99
CA VAL A 88 -17.15 -22.79 -5.16
C VAL A 88 -16.79 -23.59 -6.41
N ALA A 89 -17.77 -23.98 -7.22
CA ALA A 89 -17.52 -24.79 -8.42
C ALA A 89 -18.30 -24.26 -9.63
N LEU A 90 -17.60 -24.04 -10.75
CA LEU A 90 -18.24 -23.55 -11.99
C LEU A 90 -19.37 -24.48 -12.47
N ASN A 91 -19.10 -25.78 -12.53
CA ASN A 91 -20.02 -26.80 -13.03
C ASN A 91 -20.77 -27.58 -11.93
N GLY A 92 -20.79 -27.04 -10.71
CA GLY A 92 -21.51 -27.62 -9.57
C GLY A 92 -20.86 -28.86 -8.97
N PHE A 93 -21.67 -29.64 -8.23
CA PHE A 93 -21.20 -30.66 -7.29
C PHE A 93 -21.80 -32.04 -7.62
N ASP A 94 -21.06 -33.10 -7.33
CA ASP A 94 -21.59 -34.47 -7.40
C ASP A 94 -22.51 -34.79 -6.20
N ARG A 95 -23.14 -35.97 -6.25
CA ARG A 95 -24.06 -36.41 -5.21
C ARG A 95 -23.33 -36.72 -3.90
N ASN A 96 -22.16 -37.34 -3.98
CA ASN A 96 -21.38 -37.79 -2.83
C ASN A 96 -20.92 -36.62 -1.97
N LEU A 97 -20.47 -35.51 -2.59
CA LEU A 97 -20.09 -34.29 -1.90
C LEU A 97 -21.29 -33.63 -1.21
N ARG A 98 -22.48 -33.63 -1.82
CA ARG A 98 -23.70 -33.10 -1.19
C ARG A 98 -24.14 -33.93 0.00
N GLU A 99 -24.07 -35.26 -0.09
CA GLU A 99 -24.36 -36.15 1.04
C GLU A 99 -23.33 -35.95 2.16
N HIS A 100 -22.05 -35.85 1.82
CA HIS A 100 -20.98 -35.58 2.77
C HIS A 100 -21.12 -34.20 3.46
N GLN A 101 -21.58 -33.18 2.74
CA GLN A 101 -21.90 -31.86 3.32
C GLN A 101 -22.93 -31.98 4.45
N GLN A 102 -24.00 -32.76 4.26
CA GLN A 102 -25.03 -32.96 5.29
C GLN A 102 -24.44 -33.66 6.53
N VAL A 103 -23.55 -34.62 6.34
CA VAL A 103 -22.82 -35.27 7.44
C VAL A 103 -21.95 -34.27 8.19
N LEU A 104 -21.19 -33.43 7.49
CA LEU A 104 -20.36 -32.38 8.11
C LEU A 104 -21.19 -31.37 8.89
N LEU A 105 -22.33 -30.94 8.35
CA LEU A 105 -23.28 -30.04 9.02
C LEU A 105 -23.81 -30.66 10.32
N SER A 106 -24.15 -31.96 10.32
CA SER A 106 -24.59 -32.67 11.53
C SER A 106 -23.51 -32.76 12.62
N ARG A 107 -22.23 -32.63 12.23
CA ARG A 107 -21.06 -32.62 13.13
C ARG A 107 -20.62 -31.20 13.51
N GLY A 108 -21.41 -30.18 13.17
CA GLY A 108 -21.13 -28.79 13.50
C GLY A 108 -20.14 -28.08 12.57
N VAL A 109 -19.77 -28.69 11.44
CA VAL A 109 -18.90 -28.05 10.44
C VAL A 109 -19.76 -27.40 9.35
N PRO A 110 -19.80 -26.05 9.25
CA PRO A 110 -20.77 -25.33 8.43
C PRO A 110 -20.37 -25.23 6.94
N LEU A 111 -20.06 -26.36 6.28
CA LEU A 111 -19.63 -26.36 4.88
C LEU A 111 -20.71 -25.80 3.93
N GLN A 112 -20.32 -24.79 3.15
CA GLN A 112 -21.15 -24.18 2.11
C GLN A 112 -20.71 -24.63 0.72
N LEU A 113 -21.68 -24.84 -0.18
CA LEU A 113 -21.43 -25.22 -1.57
C LEU A 113 -22.06 -24.19 -2.51
N TRP A 114 -21.26 -23.48 -3.31
CA TRP A 114 -21.72 -22.45 -4.24
C TRP A 114 -21.40 -22.82 -5.69
N ASP A 115 -22.42 -23.06 -6.51
CA ASP A 115 -22.25 -23.28 -7.94
C ASP A 115 -22.49 -21.99 -8.75
N SER A 116 -22.32 -22.05 -10.07
CA SER A 116 -22.59 -20.91 -10.96
C SER A 116 -24.02 -20.37 -10.81
N GLY A 117 -25.02 -21.23 -10.62
CA GLY A 117 -26.40 -20.82 -10.35
C GLY A 117 -26.52 -20.03 -9.04
N ALA A 118 -25.87 -20.48 -7.98
CA ALA A 118 -25.82 -19.77 -6.70
C ALA A 118 -25.11 -18.41 -6.82
N LEU A 119 -24.00 -18.33 -7.56
CA LEU A 119 -23.27 -17.09 -7.81
C LEU A 119 -24.12 -16.08 -8.60
N VAL A 120 -24.79 -16.53 -9.67
CA VAL A 120 -25.67 -15.68 -10.48
C VAL A 120 -26.86 -15.19 -9.67
N SER A 121 -27.48 -16.07 -8.88
CA SER A 121 -28.59 -15.72 -7.98
C SER A 121 -28.17 -14.65 -6.97
N ARG A 122 -26.98 -14.78 -6.38
CA ARG A 122 -26.40 -13.77 -5.47
C ARG A 122 -26.14 -12.45 -6.18
N ALA A 123 -25.50 -12.49 -7.34
CA ALA A 123 -25.18 -11.31 -8.13
C ALA A 123 -26.44 -10.50 -8.53
N ARG A 124 -27.55 -11.18 -8.84
CA ARG A 124 -28.84 -10.52 -9.16
C ARG A 124 -29.42 -9.75 -7.98
N ARG A 125 -29.20 -10.22 -6.74
CA ARG A 125 -29.70 -9.59 -5.51
C ARG A 125 -28.86 -8.41 -5.03
N LEU A 126 -27.69 -8.17 -5.63
CA LEU A 126 -26.84 -7.04 -5.26
C LEU A 126 -27.51 -5.72 -5.62
N ALA A 127 -27.30 -4.72 -4.77
CA ALA A 127 -27.55 -3.32 -5.13
C ALA A 127 -26.58 -2.88 -6.24
N ASP A 128 -26.90 -1.77 -6.91
CA ASP A 128 -26.08 -1.24 -7.99
C ASP A 128 -24.75 -0.62 -7.52
N GLY A 129 -24.49 -0.55 -6.21
CA GLY A 129 -23.22 -0.08 -5.64
C GLY A 129 -23.03 -0.56 -4.20
N CYS A 130 -21.81 -0.42 -3.69
CA CYS A 130 -21.52 -0.64 -2.27
C CYS A 130 -21.79 0.64 -1.46
N GLN A 131 -21.99 0.50 -0.15
CA GLN A 131 -21.95 1.66 0.74
C GLN A 131 -20.49 2.13 0.84
N LEU A 132 -20.22 3.34 0.33
CA LEU A 132 -18.91 3.95 0.34
C LEU A 132 -18.76 4.85 1.57
N PRO A 133 -17.55 4.95 2.17
CA PRO A 133 -17.28 5.98 3.15
C PRO A 133 -17.32 7.35 2.48
N GLU A 134 -17.85 8.35 3.19
CA GLU A 134 -17.81 9.74 2.73
C GLU A 134 -16.36 10.22 2.56
N PRO A 135 -16.03 10.93 1.47
CA PRO A 135 -14.72 11.54 1.31
C PRO A 135 -14.45 12.53 2.44
N ARG A 136 -13.22 12.52 2.97
CA ARG A 136 -12.76 13.58 3.86
C ARG A 136 -12.67 14.90 3.08
N GLU A 137 -12.72 16.02 3.78
CA GLU A 137 -12.71 17.37 3.17
C GLU A 137 -11.58 17.56 2.13
N TYR A 138 -10.36 17.16 2.47
CA TYR A 138 -9.21 17.26 1.57
C TYR A 138 -9.25 16.27 0.40
N GLN A 139 -9.95 15.14 0.57
CA GLN A 139 -10.20 14.20 -0.53
C GLN A 139 -11.25 14.78 -1.47
N GLU A 140 -12.32 15.37 -0.92
CA GLU A 140 -13.38 16.04 -1.66
C GLU A 140 -12.83 17.20 -2.50
N GLU A 141 -11.89 17.99 -1.97
CA GLU A 141 -11.18 19.03 -2.73
C GLU A 141 -10.46 18.45 -3.95
N ALA A 142 -9.66 17.40 -3.76
CA ALA A 142 -8.95 16.72 -4.85
C ALA A 142 -9.90 16.09 -5.88
N ILE A 143 -10.98 15.45 -5.41
CA ILE A 143 -12.02 14.86 -6.27
C ILE A 143 -12.69 15.94 -7.11
N ARG A 144 -13.10 17.06 -6.51
CA ARG A 144 -13.70 18.19 -7.23
C ARG A 144 -12.75 18.79 -8.26
N ALA A 145 -11.46 18.91 -7.93
CA ALA A 145 -10.46 19.42 -8.85
C ALA A 145 -10.34 18.52 -10.09
N ILE A 146 -10.28 17.18 -9.91
CA ILE A 146 -10.26 16.23 -11.03
C ILE A 146 -11.55 16.34 -11.86
N VAL A 147 -12.71 16.34 -11.20
CA VAL A 147 -14.02 16.38 -11.88
C VAL A 147 -14.15 17.66 -12.70
N ARG A 148 -13.83 18.82 -12.13
CA ARG A 148 -13.87 20.11 -12.85
C ARG A 148 -12.90 20.13 -14.03
N ALA A 149 -11.67 19.69 -13.83
CA ALA A 149 -10.67 19.62 -14.90
C ALA A 149 -11.16 18.77 -16.09
N TYR A 150 -11.85 17.66 -15.82
CA TYR A 150 -12.46 16.83 -16.86
C TYR A 150 -13.66 17.50 -17.53
N THR A 151 -14.61 18.05 -16.76
CA THR A 151 -15.89 18.55 -17.29
C THR A 151 -15.77 19.91 -17.98
N GLU A 152 -14.90 20.80 -17.49
CA GLU A 152 -14.72 22.14 -18.04
C GLU A 152 -13.79 22.13 -19.27
N GLY A 153 -12.92 21.12 -19.39
CA GLY A 153 -12.11 20.89 -20.59
C GLY A 153 -10.96 21.88 -20.83
N TYR A 154 -10.69 22.80 -19.90
CA TYR A 154 -9.55 23.74 -19.99
C TYR A 154 -8.19 23.04 -19.97
N THR A 155 -8.11 21.86 -19.37
CA THR A 155 -6.95 20.98 -19.38
C THR A 155 -7.38 19.55 -19.72
N ARG A 156 -6.47 18.77 -20.31
CA ARG A 156 -6.66 17.33 -20.52
C ARG A 156 -5.90 16.47 -19.52
N ARG A 157 -5.34 17.10 -18.49
CA ARG A 157 -4.42 16.49 -17.54
C ARG A 157 -4.77 16.92 -16.11
N ALA A 158 -4.66 16.00 -15.17
CA ALA A 158 -4.80 16.24 -13.75
C ALA A 158 -3.70 15.49 -12.99
N MET A 159 -2.79 16.22 -12.36
CA MET A 159 -1.84 15.64 -11.41
C MET A 159 -2.32 15.91 -9.97
N ILE A 160 -2.40 14.86 -9.15
CA ILE A 160 -2.69 14.98 -7.72
C ILE A 160 -1.52 14.41 -6.94
N VAL A 161 -0.99 15.26 -6.05
CA VAL A 161 0.09 14.88 -5.14
C VAL A 161 -0.50 14.71 -3.75
N MET A 162 -0.48 13.50 -3.21
CA MET A 162 -0.94 13.22 -1.85
C MET A 162 -0.04 12.21 -1.15
N ALA A 163 0.39 12.56 0.06
CA ALA A 163 1.18 11.70 0.92
C ALA A 163 0.56 10.31 1.12
N THR A 164 1.42 9.32 1.34
CA THR A 164 0.98 7.96 1.68
C THR A 164 0.18 7.98 2.98
N GLY A 165 -0.98 7.33 2.98
CA GLY A 165 -1.93 7.34 4.10
C GLY A 165 -3.11 8.29 3.91
N LEU A 166 -3.05 9.24 2.96
CA LEU A 166 -4.15 10.17 2.70
C LEU A 166 -5.26 9.62 1.78
N GLY A 167 -5.09 8.43 1.21
CA GLY A 167 -6.12 7.78 0.37
C GLY A 167 -6.11 8.21 -1.10
N LYS A 168 -4.92 8.26 -1.74
CA LYS A 168 -4.78 8.50 -3.19
C LYS A 168 -5.70 7.62 -4.04
N THR A 169 -5.67 6.31 -3.81
CA THR A 169 -6.47 5.36 -4.56
C THR A 169 -7.97 5.61 -4.37
N PHE A 170 -8.40 5.98 -3.15
CA PHE A 170 -9.79 6.36 -2.89
C PHE A 170 -10.20 7.60 -3.72
N VAL A 171 -9.37 8.64 -3.75
CA VAL A 171 -9.59 9.84 -4.59
C VAL A 171 -9.70 9.46 -6.07
N ALA A 172 -8.86 8.54 -6.56
CA ALA A 172 -8.93 8.03 -7.92
C ALA A 172 -10.28 7.38 -8.23
N CYS A 173 -10.66 6.40 -7.41
CA CYS A 173 -11.86 5.60 -7.61
C CYS A 173 -13.11 6.46 -7.51
N GLU A 174 -13.19 7.34 -6.51
CA GLU A 174 -14.34 8.22 -6.31
C GLU A 174 -14.48 9.26 -7.41
N SER A 175 -13.37 9.84 -7.89
CA SER A 175 -13.38 10.77 -9.02
C SER A 175 -13.93 10.10 -10.28
N ILE A 176 -13.42 8.91 -10.61
CA ILE A 176 -13.88 8.15 -11.77
C ILE A 176 -15.34 7.72 -11.61
N ARG A 177 -15.78 7.33 -10.41
CA ARG A 177 -17.19 7.03 -10.13
C ARG A 177 -18.09 8.22 -10.42
N ARG A 178 -17.72 9.42 -9.96
CA ARG A 178 -18.49 10.65 -10.22
C ARG A 178 -18.52 11.01 -11.70
N LEU A 179 -17.38 10.92 -12.39
CA LEU A 179 -17.31 11.16 -13.83
C LEU A 179 -18.18 10.17 -14.61
N ASN A 180 -18.09 8.88 -14.28
CA ASN A 180 -18.88 7.84 -14.90
C ASN A 180 -20.39 7.97 -14.63
N ALA A 181 -20.77 8.60 -13.51
CA ALA A 181 -22.18 8.90 -13.21
C ALA A 181 -22.73 10.08 -14.03
N LEU A 182 -21.87 11.01 -14.48
CA LEU A 182 -22.25 12.09 -15.39
C LEU A 182 -22.41 11.58 -16.82
N SER A 183 -21.43 10.82 -17.30
CA SER A 183 -21.44 10.17 -18.60
C SER A 183 -20.64 8.87 -18.49
N PRO A 184 -21.14 7.72 -19.00
CA PRO A 184 -20.34 6.49 -19.01
C PRO A 184 -18.98 6.71 -19.66
N VAL A 185 -17.91 6.29 -18.97
CA VAL A 185 -16.52 6.42 -19.44
C VAL A 185 -15.85 5.07 -19.52
N ARG A 186 -14.93 4.93 -20.48
CA ARG A 186 -13.98 3.82 -20.57
C ARG A 186 -12.64 4.23 -19.98
N VAL A 187 -12.12 3.41 -19.08
CA VAL A 187 -10.95 3.74 -18.27
C VAL A 187 -9.85 2.69 -18.47
N LEU A 188 -8.64 3.17 -18.75
CA LEU A 188 -7.41 2.39 -18.66
C LEU A 188 -6.64 2.85 -17.40
N ALA A 189 -6.60 2.00 -16.39
CA ALA A 189 -5.89 2.24 -15.13
C ALA A 189 -4.56 1.48 -15.12
N ILE A 190 -3.45 2.19 -15.01
CA ILE A 190 -2.10 1.67 -15.19
C ILE A 190 -1.36 1.66 -13.85
N ALA A 191 -0.69 0.54 -13.57
CA ALA A 191 0.26 0.39 -12.48
C ALA A 191 1.56 -0.27 -12.97
N HIS A 192 2.64 -0.19 -12.19
CA HIS A 192 3.99 -0.59 -12.63
C HIS A 192 4.37 -2.04 -12.29
N THR A 193 3.68 -2.68 -11.33
CA THR A 193 3.84 -4.12 -11.01
C THR A 193 2.51 -4.86 -11.20
N ASN A 194 2.58 -6.17 -11.43
CA ASN A 194 1.37 -7.00 -11.58
C ASN A 194 0.54 -7.00 -10.30
N GLU A 195 1.20 -7.00 -9.15
CA GLU A 195 0.62 -6.94 -7.81
C GLU A 195 -0.20 -5.67 -7.60
N LEU A 196 0.35 -4.51 -8.00
CA LEU A 196 -0.35 -3.24 -7.91
C LEU A 196 -1.51 -3.14 -8.89
N VAL A 197 -1.44 -3.78 -10.06
CA VAL A 197 -2.59 -3.89 -10.98
C VAL A 197 -3.77 -4.59 -10.29
N TYR A 198 -3.51 -5.73 -9.65
CA TYR A 198 -4.57 -6.43 -8.90
C TYR A 198 -5.06 -5.62 -7.71
N GLN A 199 -4.18 -4.91 -7.00
CA GLN A 199 -4.59 -4.05 -5.88
C GLN A 199 -5.45 -2.88 -6.35
N LEU A 200 -5.08 -2.25 -7.47
CA LEU A 200 -5.83 -1.15 -8.06
C LEU A 200 -7.20 -1.62 -8.53
N GLU A 201 -7.28 -2.75 -9.24
CA GLU A 201 -8.56 -3.35 -9.64
C GLU A 201 -9.47 -3.60 -8.43
N ARG A 202 -8.93 -4.23 -7.37
CA ARG A 202 -9.67 -4.49 -6.12
C ARG A 202 -10.19 -3.22 -5.46
N ALA A 203 -9.38 -2.15 -5.45
CA ALA A 203 -9.76 -0.88 -4.86
C ALA A 203 -10.94 -0.22 -5.60
N PHE A 204 -11.08 -0.47 -6.91
CA PHE A 204 -12.21 0.03 -7.69
C PHE A 204 -13.51 -0.73 -7.45
N TRP A 205 -13.46 -2.01 -7.05
CA TRP A 205 -14.67 -2.84 -6.94
C TRP A 205 -15.85 -2.22 -6.17
N PRO A 206 -15.66 -1.56 -5.00
CA PRO A 206 -16.75 -0.91 -4.28
C PRO A 206 -17.39 0.27 -5.04
N PHE A 207 -16.63 0.92 -5.91
CA PHE A 207 -17.01 2.13 -6.65
C PHE A 207 -17.68 1.81 -7.99
N LEU A 208 -17.56 0.57 -8.46
CA LEU A 208 -18.16 0.13 -9.70
C LEU A 208 -19.59 -0.35 -9.46
N ARG A 209 -20.41 -0.28 -10.51
CA ARG A 209 -21.74 -0.88 -10.52
C ARG A 209 -21.68 -2.37 -10.80
N LYS A 210 -22.71 -3.11 -10.38
CA LYS A 210 -22.79 -4.56 -10.62
C LYS A 210 -22.84 -4.92 -12.11
N ASP A 211 -23.22 -4.00 -12.98
CA ASP A 211 -23.23 -4.17 -14.43
C ASP A 211 -21.90 -3.88 -15.13
N GLN A 212 -20.96 -3.23 -14.44
CA GLN A 212 -19.65 -2.86 -14.97
C GLN A 212 -18.61 -3.97 -14.77
N GLU A 213 -18.08 -4.47 -15.88
CA GLU A 213 -17.02 -5.48 -15.90
C GLU A 213 -15.64 -4.84 -15.73
N THR A 214 -14.71 -5.58 -15.10
CA THR A 214 -13.29 -5.24 -15.02
C THR A 214 -12.48 -6.25 -15.81
N LEU A 215 -11.39 -5.78 -16.42
CA LEU A 215 -10.45 -6.62 -17.16
C LEU A 215 -9.04 -6.35 -16.65
N VAL A 216 -8.27 -7.40 -16.41
CA VAL A 216 -6.86 -7.28 -16.04
C VAL A 216 -6.00 -7.60 -17.25
N TRP A 217 -4.97 -6.78 -17.48
CA TRP A 217 -4.01 -6.95 -18.57
C TRP A 217 -2.58 -6.84 -18.04
N ASN A 218 -1.92 -7.98 -17.88
CA ASN A 218 -0.58 -8.05 -17.33
C ASN A 218 0.21 -9.22 -17.95
N GLN A 219 1.36 -9.58 -17.37
CA GLN A 219 2.17 -10.69 -17.88
C GLN A 219 1.43 -12.04 -17.87
N TYR A 220 0.50 -12.25 -16.93
CA TYR A 220 -0.21 -13.51 -16.71
C TYR A 220 -1.58 -13.57 -17.40
N GLU A 221 -2.20 -12.41 -17.64
CA GLU A 221 -3.51 -12.27 -18.27
C GLU A 221 -3.40 -11.34 -19.49
N GLN A 222 -3.55 -11.91 -20.68
CA GLN A 222 -3.43 -11.21 -21.96
C GLN A 222 -4.76 -11.27 -22.72
N PRO A 223 -5.71 -10.36 -22.42
CA PRO A 223 -6.99 -10.32 -23.11
C PRO A 223 -6.85 -10.01 -24.59
N GLY A 224 -7.79 -10.49 -25.40
CA GLY A 224 -7.82 -10.21 -26.83
C GLY A 224 -8.29 -8.78 -27.15
N PRO A 225 -8.09 -8.30 -28.39
CA PRO A 225 -8.52 -6.96 -28.80
C PRO A 225 -10.02 -6.69 -28.58
N ASP A 226 -10.88 -7.69 -28.79
CA ASP A 226 -12.33 -7.53 -28.60
C ASP A 226 -12.72 -7.45 -27.13
N ASP A 227 -12.00 -8.14 -26.23
CA ASP A 227 -12.18 -7.99 -24.78
C ASP A 227 -11.79 -6.59 -24.32
N LEU A 228 -10.65 -6.09 -24.81
CA LEU A 228 -10.18 -4.74 -24.52
C LEU A 228 -11.17 -3.68 -25.00
N LYS A 229 -11.81 -3.86 -26.17
CA LYS A 229 -12.85 -2.96 -26.71
C LYS A 229 -14.15 -3.01 -25.90
N ARG A 230 -14.52 -4.19 -25.38
CA ARG A 230 -15.78 -4.40 -24.65
C ARG A 230 -15.72 -3.93 -23.21
N ALA A 231 -14.58 -4.07 -22.54
CA ALA A 231 -14.45 -3.76 -21.12
C ALA A 231 -14.54 -2.24 -20.86
N PRO A 232 -15.39 -1.80 -19.90
CA PRO A 232 -15.43 -0.40 -19.49
C PRO A 232 -14.22 -0.02 -18.61
N PHE A 233 -13.68 -0.96 -17.84
CA PHE A 233 -12.52 -0.72 -16.99
C PHE A 233 -11.43 -1.76 -17.26
N VAL A 234 -10.27 -1.30 -17.72
CA VAL A 234 -9.08 -2.12 -17.96
C VAL A 234 -7.98 -1.71 -16.97
N PHE A 235 -7.50 -2.66 -16.19
CA PHE A 235 -6.41 -2.49 -15.24
C PHE A 235 -5.17 -3.17 -15.81
N ALA A 236 -4.12 -2.40 -16.10
CA ALA A 236 -3.01 -2.88 -16.90
C ALA A 236 -1.64 -2.62 -16.29
N CYS A 237 -0.73 -3.59 -16.46
CA CYS A 237 0.67 -3.43 -16.11
C CYS A 237 1.36 -2.61 -17.20
N LEU A 238 2.04 -1.54 -16.80
CA LEU A 238 2.68 -0.61 -17.72
C LEU A 238 3.59 -1.31 -18.74
N ASN A 239 4.44 -2.22 -18.29
CA ASN A 239 5.39 -2.93 -19.15
C ASN A 239 4.66 -3.77 -20.22
N THR A 240 3.52 -4.35 -19.85
CA THR A 240 2.69 -5.16 -20.77
C THR A 240 2.08 -4.28 -21.86
N VAL A 241 1.51 -3.13 -21.48
CA VAL A 241 0.90 -2.19 -22.44
C VAL A 241 1.96 -1.59 -23.35
N ALA A 242 3.09 -1.15 -22.79
CA ALA A 242 4.20 -0.58 -23.56
C ALA A 242 4.76 -1.58 -24.58
N ALA A 243 4.95 -2.85 -24.17
CA ALA A 243 5.41 -3.91 -25.07
C ALA A 243 4.41 -4.17 -26.22
N TYR A 244 3.10 -4.19 -25.92
CA TYR A 244 2.07 -4.37 -26.93
C TYR A 244 2.07 -3.23 -27.97
N VAL A 245 2.13 -1.97 -27.53
CA VAL A 245 2.20 -0.80 -28.41
C VAL A 245 3.48 -0.81 -29.25
N LYS A 246 4.63 -1.11 -28.63
CA LYS A 246 5.94 -1.19 -29.31
C LYS A 246 5.96 -2.26 -30.40
N ASN A 247 5.21 -3.34 -30.21
CA ASN A 247 5.06 -4.43 -31.19
C ASN A 247 4.00 -4.14 -32.26
N GLY A 248 3.52 -2.89 -32.38
CA GLY A 248 2.53 -2.48 -33.39
C GLY A 248 1.08 -2.78 -33.02
N GLY A 249 0.81 -3.15 -31.77
CA GLY A 249 -0.53 -3.35 -31.26
C GLY A 249 -1.30 -2.03 -31.13
N ASP A 250 -2.52 -1.99 -31.65
CA ASP A 250 -3.41 -0.84 -31.52
C ASP A 250 -4.22 -0.89 -30.22
N LEU A 251 -4.19 0.20 -29.46
CA LEU A 251 -4.97 0.33 -28.23
C LEU A 251 -6.37 0.84 -28.57
N PRO A 252 -7.45 0.23 -28.02
CA PRO A 252 -8.77 0.79 -28.21
C PRO A 252 -8.85 2.18 -27.56
N TYR A 253 -9.83 2.97 -28.01
CA TYR A 253 -10.08 4.28 -27.41
C TYR A 253 -10.49 4.15 -25.94
N PHE A 254 -9.95 5.02 -25.09
CA PHE A 254 -10.37 5.21 -23.70
C PHE A 254 -10.69 6.69 -23.48
N ASP A 255 -11.62 6.98 -22.58
CA ASP A 255 -11.96 8.37 -22.20
C ASP A 255 -10.99 8.89 -21.14
N ILE A 256 -10.50 7.99 -20.27
CA ILE A 256 -9.61 8.32 -19.16
C ILE A 256 -8.45 7.32 -19.10
N ILE A 257 -7.24 7.85 -18.94
CA ILE A 257 -6.07 7.07 -18.55
C ILE A 257 -5.66 7.50 -17.14
N LEU A 258 -5.70 6.57 -16.20
CA LEU A 258 -5.26 6.76 -14.83
C LEU A 258 -3.89 6.10 -14.66
N VAL A 259 -2.92 6.82 -14.10
CA VAL A 259 -1.61 6.30 -13.75
C VAL A 259 -1.40 6.45 -12.25
N ASP A 260 -1.42 5.33 -11.53
CA ASP A 260 -1.10 5.31 -10.10
C ASP A 260 0.41 5.24 -9.88
N GLU A 261 0.86 5.86 -8.80
CA GLU A 261 2.28 6.03 -8.46
C GLU A 261 3.09 6.54 -9.67
N CYS A 262 2.58 7.60 -10.32
CA CYS A 262 3.04 8.07 -11.63
C CYS A 262 4.51 8.50 -11.68
N HIS A 263 5.15 8.63 -10.51
CA HIS A 263 6.58 8.86 -10.38
C HIS A 263 7.46 7.66 -10.72
N HIS A 264 6.94 6.44 -10.88
CA HIS A 264 7.77 5.21 -10.87
C HIS A 264 8.63 4.90 -12.09
N VAL A 265 8.44 5.58 -13.21
CA VAL A 265 8.83 5.01 -14.51
C VAL A 265 9.76 5.96 -15.25
N GLY A 266 10.79 5.37 -15.88
CA GLY A 266 11.60 6.05 -16.89
C GLY A 266 10.75 6.60 -18.04
N ALA A 267 11.13 7.78 -18.51
CA ALA A 267 10.38 8.57 -19.49
C ALA A 267 9.97 7.81 -20.77
N GLU A 268 10.76 6.83 -21.22
CA GLU A 268 10.53 6.12 -22.48
C GLU A 268 9.24 5.27 -22.48
N MET A 269 8.96 4.56 -21.39
CA MET A 269 7.76 3.70 -21.33
C MET A 269 6.48 4.53 -21.23
N TYR A 270 6.51 5.64 -20.47
CA TYR A 270 5.40 6.58 -20.46
C TYR A 270 5.19 7.22 -21.82
N ARG A 271 6.26 7.70 -22.48
CA ARG A 271 6.17 8.25 -23.83
C ARG A 271 5.50 7.27 -24.78
N THR A 272 5.92 6.00 -24.79
CA THR A 272 5.33 4.96 -25.66
C THR A 272 3.81 4.88 -25.53
N ILE A 273 3.27 4.81 -24.30
CA ILE A 273 1.83 4.67 -24.07
C ILE A 273 1.09 6.00 -24.23
N LEU A 274 1.59 7.07 -23.62
CA LEU A 274 0.94 8.38 -23.62
C LEU A 274 0.95 9.00 -25.02
N ASP A 275 2.01 8.84 -25.81
CA ASP A 275 2.04 9.29 -27.19
C ASP A 275 1.19 8.40 -28.10
N GLY A 276 1.26 7.08 -27.94
CA GLY A 276 0.45 6.13 -28.71
C GLY A 276 -1.06 6.35 -28.51
N THR A 277 -1.48 6.69 -27.29
CA THR A 277 -2.89 7.01 -26.98
C THR A 277 -3.25 8.48 -27.14
N ARG A 278 -2.25 9.36 -27.34
CA ARG A 278 -2.38 10.82 -27.24
C ARG A 278 -2.94 11.30 -25.89
N ALA A 279 -2.70 10.57 -24.81
CA ALA A 279 -3.17 10.91 -23.47
C ALA A 279 -2.79 12.33 -23.07
N GLY A 280 -3.74 13.08 -22.52
CA GLY A 280 -3.49 14.45 -22.09
C GLY A 280 -3.31 15.46 -23.24
N LYS A 281 -3.58 15.09 -24.49
CA LYS A 281 -3.61 15.98 -25.67
C LYS A 281 -5.08 16.33 -26.02
N PRO A 282 -5.37 17.44 -26.74
CA PRO A 282 -6.74 17.93 -26.97
C PRO A 282 -7.76 16.91 -27.50
N SER A 283 -7.29 15.96 -28.34
CA SER A 283 -8.07 14.90 -28.98
C SER A 283 -7.79 13.48 -28.44
N GLY A 284 -7.19 13.39 -27.25
CA GLY A 284 -6.90 12.12 -26.58
C GLY A 284 -7.62 11.97 -25.24
N PRO A 285 -7.41 10.84 -24.55
CA PRO A 285 -7.99 10.58 -23.23
C PRO A 285 -7.56 11.63 -22.21
N PHE A 286 -8.43 11.88 -21.24
CA PHE A 286 -8.07 12.65 -20.06
C PHE A 286 -7.05 11.87 -19.21
N LEU A 287 -5.94 12.51 -18.86
CA LEU A 287 -4.84 11.87 -18.15
C LEU A 287 -4.85 12.25 -16.66
N ILE A 288 -4.96 11.25 -15.79
CA ILE A 288 -4.89 11.43 -14.33
C ILE A 288 -3.60 10.79 -13.81
N GLY A 289 -2.76 11.57 -13.13
CA GLY A 289 -1.54 11.10 -12.46
C GLY A 289 -1.66 11.25 -10.96
N LEU A 290 -1.41 10.17 -10.21
CA LEU A 290 -1.41 10.18 -8.74
C LEU A 290 -0.02 9.86 -8.21
N THR A 291 0.47 10.63 -7.25
CA THR A 291 1.79 10.38 -6.65
C THR A 291 1.90 10.87 -5.22
N ALA A 292 2.70 10.20 -4.39
CA ALA A 292 3.13 10.73 -3.10
C ALA A 292 4.35 11.64 -3.20
N THR A 293 5.13 11.50 -4.28
CA THR A 293 6.45 12.12 -4.45
C THR A 293 6.55 12.66 -5.88
N PRO A 294 6.29 13.94 -6.11
CA PRO A 294 6.31 14.52 -7.45
C PRO A 294 7.74 14.79 -7.95
N TRP A 295 8.71 14.86 -7.04
CA TRP A 295 10.07 15.31 -7.35
C TRP A 295 11.08 14.15 -7.33
N ARG A 296 11.91 14.10 -8.39
CA ARG A 296 13.12 13.28 -8.48
C ARG A 296 14.26 14.19 -8.95
N PRO A 297 15.36 14.33 -8.18
CA PRO A 297 16.49 15.16 -8.59
C PRO A 297 17.15 14.69 -9.88
N ASP A 298 17.10 13.38 -10.15
CA ASP A 298 17.87 12.72 -11.22
C ASP A 298 17.00 12.25 -12.41
N GLU A 299 15.74 12.70 -12.52
CA GLU A 299 14.80 12.20 -13.54
C GLU A 299 13.93 13.28 -14.19
N VAL A 300 13.16 12.85 -15.20
CA VAL A 300 12.25 13.69 -15.99
C VAL A 300 11.14 14.27 -15.13
N ASP A 301 10.87 15.56 -15.36
CA ASP A 301 9.85 16.31 -14.67
C ASP A 301 8.44 15.78 -15.01
N LEU A 302 7.71 15.29 -14.00
CA LEU A 302 6.36 14.77 -14.17
C LEU A 302 5.39 15.82 -14.71
N ARG A 303 5.68 17.11 -14.52
CA ARG A 303 4.87 18.22 -15.04
C ARG A 303 4.80 18.23 -16.56
N GLU A 304 5.83 17.72 -17.25
CA GLU A 304 5.84 17.60 -18.71
C GLU A 304 4.72 16.69 -19.23
N TYR A 305 4.40 15.63 -18.48
CA TYR A 305 3.39 14.64 -18.84
C TYR A 305 2.02 14.95 -18.25
N PHE A 306 1.97 15.28 -16.96
CA PHE A 306 0.72 15.37 -16.20
C PHE A 306 0.28 16.82 -15.91
N GLY A 307 1.05 17.82 -16.33
CA GLY A 307 0.80 19.23 -16.00
C GLY A 307 1.14 19.57 -14.55
N GLU A 308 0.86 20.81 -14.15
CA GLU A 308 1.02 21.23 -12.75
C GLU A 308 0.07 20.46 -11.81
N PRO A 309 0.48 20.16 -10.56
CA PRO A 309 -0.42 19.60 -9.57
C PRO A 309 -1.68 20.46 -9.39
N LEU A 310 -2.86 19.86 -9.53
CA LEU A 310 -4.12 20.51 -9.18
C LEU A 310 -4.30 20.62 -7.67
N VAL A 311 -3.84 19.59 -6.95
CA VAL A 311 -3.83 19.54 -5.48
C VAL A 311 -2.52 18.92 -5.03
N CYS A 312 -1.92 19.51 -3.98
CA CYS A 312 -0.72 19.01 -3.33
C CYS A 312 -0.94 18.96 -1.81
N ILE A 313 -0.94 17.76 -1.26
CA ILE A 313 -1.02 17.51 0.19
C ILE A 313 0.13 16.58 0.57
N ASP A 314 1.24 17.16 0.99
CA ASP A 314 2.39 16.42 1.48
C ASP A 314 2.18 15.90 2.91
N ILE A 315 3.20 15.20 3.43
CA ILE A 315 3.16 14.59 4.76
C ILE A 315 3.07 15.65 5.86
N VAL A 316 3.77 16.78 5.70
CA VAL A 316 3.81 17.87 6.68
C VAL A 316 2.44 18.54 6.77
N THR A 317 1.85 18.88 5.63
CA THR A 317 0.50 19.43 5.53
C THR A 317 -0.52 18.44 6.07
N GLY A 318 -0.39 17.16 5.73
CA GLY A 318 -1.25 16.10 6.22
C GLY A 318 -1.22 15.94 7.74
N LEU A 319 -0.05 16.05 8.37
CA LEU A 319 0.10 16.03 9.83
C LEU A 319 -0.49 17.32 10.45
N LYS A 320 -0.04 18.50 9.99
CA LYS A 320 -0.49 19.80 10.54
C LYS A 320 -1.99 20.01 10.49
N LYS A 321 -2.66 19.54 9.42
CA LYS A 321 -4.11 19.65 9.25
C LYS A 321 -4.89 18.50 9.89
N GLY A 322 -4.23 17.55 10.55
CA GLY A 322 -4.88 16.39 11.18
C GLY A 322 -5.49 15.38 10.19
N PHE A 323 -5.01 15.37 8.95
CA PHE A 323 -5.43 14.40 7.92
C PHE A 323 -4.75 13.04 8.07
N LEU A 324 -3.62 13.04 8.77
CA LEU A 324 -2.83 11.88 9.19
C LEU A 324 -2.86 11.77 10.72
N SER A 325 -2.66 10.56 11.22
CA SER A 325 -2.53 10.31 12.67
C SER A 325 -1.37 11.08 13.27
N ASN A 326 -1.50 11.43 14.55
CA ASN A 326 -0.43 12.05 15.32
C ASN A 326 0.83 11.17 15.32
N VAL A 327 2.01 11.78 15.40
CA VAL A 327 3.29 11.07 15.29
C VAL A 327 4.21 11.42 16.46
N ASP A 328 4.65 10.40 17.18
CA ASP A 328 5.68 10.46 18.20
C ASP A 328 6.91 9.76 17.63
N TYR A 329 7.78 10.55 17.00
CA TYR A 329 8.96 10.06 16.31
C TYR A 329 10.16 10.09 17.25
N ARG A 330 10.79 8.94 17.48
CA ARG A 330 11.91 8.76 18.41
C ARG A 330 13.12 8.23 17.65
N MET A 331 14.11 9.09 17.44
CA MET A 331 15.38 8.74 16.83
C MET A 331 16.38 8.33 17.89
N TYR A 332 16.82 7.08 17.85
CA TYR A 332 17.84 6.56 18.76
C TYR A 332 19.22 6.76 18.16
N THR A 333 20.12 7.29 18.98
CA THR A 333 21.43 7.76 18.54
C THR A 333 22.59 6.98 19.17
N ASP A 334 22.26 5.93 19.94
CA ASP A 334 23.20 5.10 20.70
C ASP A 334 24.18 4.30 19.83
N ASN A 335 23.82 4.07 18.57
CA ASN A 335 24.67 3.36 17.62
C ASN A 335 25.67 4.28 16.91
N ILE A 336 25.70 5.57 17.22
CA ILE A 336 26.70 6.52 16.70
C ILE A 336 27.93 6.51 17.61
N ASN A 337 29.10 6.26 17.02
CA ASN A 337 30.39 6.47 17.66
C ASN A 337 30.72 7.98 17.66
N TRP A 338 30.22 8.67 18.68
CA TRP A 338 30.40 10.11 18.87
C TRP A 338 31.86 10.54 18.95
N ASP A 339 32.72 9.70 19.51
CA ASP A 339 34.15 9.97 19.61
C ASP A 339 34.80 9.93 18.23
N ALA A 340 34.39 9.02 17.35
CA ALA A 340 34.82 9.02 15.96
C ALA A 340 34.32 10.25 15.20
N LEU A 341 33.07 10.71 15.44
CA LEU A 341 32.52 11.91 14.79
C LEU A 341 33.22 13.20 15.25
N ARG A 342 33.53 13.33 16.54
CA ARG A 342 34.24 14.50 17.09
C ARG A 342 35.68 14.60 16.60
N ASN A 343 36.31 13.48 16.27
CA ASN A 343 37.68 13.43 15.75
C ASN A 343 37.76 13.50 14.21
N LEU A 344 36.62 13.57 13.52
CA LEU A 344 36.55 13.75 12.07
C LEU A 344 36.76 15.22 11.70
N HIS A 345 38.01 15.61 11.43
CA HIS A 345 38.34 16.92 10.85
C HIS A 345 39.15 16.76 9.55
N GLY A 346 38.75 17.49 8.50
CA GLY A 346 39.67 17.90 7.43
C GLY A 346 39.89 16.99 6.21
N SER A 347 39.10 15.94 5.97
CA SER A 347 39.22 15.16 4.72
C SER A 347 37.87 14.86 4.06
N LYS A 348 37.81 15.04 2.73
CA LYS A 348 36.69 14.70 1.86
C LYS A 348 36.35 13.21 2.00
N PHE A 349 35.42 12.87 2.89
CA PHE A 349 34.90 11.52 2.99
C PHE A 349 33.53 11.45 2.33
N SER A 350 33.31 10.43 1.52
CA SER A 350 31.98 10.13 1.00
C SER A 350 31.05 9.67 2.14
N PRO A 351 29.72 9.89 2.04
CA PRO A 351 28.74 9.35 3.00
C PRO A 351 28.88 7.84 3.26
N ARG A 352 29.38 7.08 2.26
CA ARG A 352 29.67 5.64 2.39
C ARG A 352 30.84 5.34 3.34
N GLN A 353 31.89 6.15 3.33
CA GLN A 353 33.05 5.96 4.23
C GLN A 353 32.71 6.36 5.66
N ILE A 354 31.97 7.46 5.82
CA ILE A 354 31.43 7.95 7.10
C ILE A 354 30.57 6.85 7.75
N ASN A 355 29.60 6.32 7.01
CA ASN A 355 28.73 5.26 7.50
C ASN A 355 29.46 3.95 7.88
N ARG A 356 30.69 3.72 7.39
CA ARG A 356 31.47 2.50 7.70
C ARG A 356 32.28 2.63 9.00
N THR A 357 32.61 3.86 9.39
CA THR A 357 33.50 4.17 10.54
C THR A 357 32.72 4.50 11.81
N LEU A 358 31.46 4.89 11.67
CA LEU A 358 30.67 5.48 12.76
C LEU A 358 29.81 4.52 13.59
N PHE A 359 29.64 3.25 13.21
CA PHE A 359 28.54 2.47 13.77
C PHE A 359 28.96 1.13 14.39
N ILE A 360 28.42 0.87 15.59
CA ILE A 360 28.65 -0.33 16.40
C ILE A 360 27.60 -1.40 16.04
N ASN A 361 27.98 -2.68 16.16
CA ASN A 361 27.11 -3.85 15.92
C ASN A 361 25.84 -3.85 16.81
N GLU A 362 24.84 -4.58 16.29
CA GLU A 362 23.42 -4.71 16.67
C GLU A 362 23.09 -4.73 18.17
N TRP A 363 22.22 -3.82 18.60
CA TRP A 363 21.56 -3.82 19.92
C TRP A 363 20.12 -4.33 19.82
N ASP A 364 19.90 -5.50 19.22
CA ASP A 364 18.57 -6.10 19.08
C ASP A 364 17.82 -6.16 20.44
N ASP A 365 18.52 -6.45 21.54
CA ASP A 365 17.90 -6.47 22.88
C ASP A 365 17.39 -5.10 23.30
N ALA A 366 18.16 -4.03 23.08
CA ALA A 366 17.71 -2.67 23.36
C ALA A 366 16.49 -2.31 22.52
N VAL A 367 16.49 -2.68 21.23
CA VAL A 367 15.35 -2.41 20.35
C VAL A 367 14.08 -3.12 20.82
N VAL A 368 14.18 -4.39 21.21
CA VAL A 368 13.02 -5.16 21.69
C VAL A 368 12.52 -4.60 23.03
N HIS A 369 13.41 -4.14 23.92
CA HIS A 369 13.02 -3.49 25.17
C HIS A 369 12.33 -2.14 24.94
N GLU A 370 12.83 -1.31 24.04
CA GLU A 370 12.17 -0.04 23.68
C GLU A 370 10.84 -0.28 22.96
N LEU A 371 10.76 -1.31 22.11
CA LEU A 371 9.50 -1.74 21.51
C LEU A 371 8.49 -2.16 22.58
N LYS A 372 8.91 -2.92 23.61
CA LYS A 372 8.04 -3.28 24.73
C LYS A 372 7.55 -2.05 25.50
N ARG A 373 8.41 -1.06 25.74
CA ARG A 373 7.99 0.21 26.38
C ARG A 373 6.96 0.95 25.53
N ALA A 374 7.22 1.10 24.23
CA ALA A 374 6.27 1.73 23.30
C ALA A 374 4.96 0.93 23.18
N TRP A 375 5.01 -0.39 23.34
CA TRP A 375 3.84 -1.28 23.37
C TRP A 375 2.94 -0.99 24.57
N GLU A 376 3.52 -0.76 25.75
CA GLU A 376 2.81 -0.43 26.99
C GLU A 376 2.19 0.98 26.97
N GLU A 377 2.70 1.89 26.14
CA GLU A 377 2.16 3.24 25.96
C GLU A 377 0.91 3.30 25.06
N GLN A 378 0.61 2.22 24.33
CA GLN A 378 -0.42 2.21 23.28
C GLN A 378 -1.64 1.41 23.71
N THR A 379 -2.83 1.88 23.33
CA THR A 379 -4.06 1.09 23.42
C THR A 379 -4.17 0.21 22.17
N ASN A 380 -4.40 -1.09 22.34
CA ASN A 380 -4.46 -2.09 21.25
C ASN A 380 -3.25 -2.03 20.29
N PRO A 381 -2.02 -2.21 20.80
CA PRO A 381 -0.80 -2.08 20.02
C PRO A 381 -0.72 -3.03 18.82
N ARG A 382 -0.21 -2.49 17.71
CA ARG A 382 0.05 -3.18 16.43
C ARG A 382 1.34 -2.62 15.84
N ALA A 383 2.35 -3.49 15.70
CA ALA A 383 3.69 -3.08 15.32
C ALA A 383 4.13 -3.64 13.96
N ILE A 384 4.83 -2.81 13.19
CA ILE A 384 5.61 -3.23 12.02
C ILE A 384 7.08 -2.91 12.28
N ILE A 385 7.95 -3.92 12.16
CA ILE A 385 9.40 -3.81 12.30
C ILE A 385 10.03 -4.00 10.93
N PHE A 386 10.75 -3.00 10.43
CA PHE A 386 11.47 -3.05 9.16
C PHE A 386 12.92 -3.50 9.39
N CYS A 387 13.19 -4.76 9.06
CA CYS A 387 14.47 -5.43 9.27
C CYS A 387 15.33 -5.44 8.00
N GLY A 388 16.66 -5.46 8.17
CA GLY A 388 17.62 -5.43 7.07
C GLY A 388 17.67 -6.73 6.26
N THR A 389 17.64 -7.87 6.95
CA THR A 389 17.81 -9.21 6.37
C THR A 389 16.77 -10.18 6.92
N VAL A 390 16.57 -11.32 6.24
CA VAL A 390 15.61 -12.35 6.67
C VAL A 390 16.01 -12.95 8.01
N ASP A 391 17.29 -13.21 8.22
CA ASP A 391 17.78 -13.72 9.50
C ASP A 391 17.54 -12.70 10.62
N HIS A 392 17.74 -11.41 10.37
CA HIS A 392 17.45 -10.36 11.32
C HIS A 392 15.96 -10.30 11.69
N ALA A 393 15.06 -10.40 10.70
CA ALA A 393 13.61 -10.45 10.96
C ALA A 393 13.19 -11.68 11.79
N ILE A 394 13.84 -12.82 11.58
CA ILE A 394 13.60 -14.05 12.36
C ILE A 394 14.12 -13.89 13.78
N THR A 395 15.33 -13.35 13.97
CA THR A 395 15.89 -13.06 15.29
C THR A 395 15.00 -12.10 16.08
N MET A 396 14.55 -11.00 15.46
CA MET A 396 13.65 -10.04 16.11
C MET A 396 12.32 -10.66 16.51
N ARG A 397 11.73 -11.48 15.62
CA ARG A 397 10.51 -12.25 15.93
C ARG A 397 10.72 -13.11 17.17
N ASP A 398 11.82 -13.85 17.24
CA ASP A 398 12.10 -14.79 18.33
C ASP A 398 12.32 -14.07 19.66
N ARG A 399 13.04 -12.94 19.65
CA ARG A 399 13.23 -12.12 20.85
C ARG A 399 11.92 -11.48 21.34
N ILE A 400 11.08 -10.98 20.44
CA ILE A 400 9.76 -10.43 20.81
C ILE A 400 8.90 -11.52 21.46
N ASN A 401 8.84 -12.71 20.85
CA ASN A 401 8.08 -13.84 21.37
C ASN A 401 8.64 -14.31 22.73
N ALA A 402 9.97 -14.30 22.92
CA ALA A 402 10.61 -14.67 24.17
C ALA A 402 10.28 -13.71 25.33
N LEU A 403 10.14 -12.41 25.07
CA LEU A 403 9.70 -11.43 26.08
C LEU A 403 8.19 -11.50 26.38
N GLY A 404 7.40 -12.14 25.51
CA GLY A 404 6.01 -12.51 25.80
C GLY A 404 4.98 -11.36 25.82
N PHE A 405 5.34 -10.14 25.40
CA PHE A 405 4.38 -9.02 25.39
C PHE A 405 3.41 -9.06 24.19
N CYS A 406 3.76 -9.77 23.11
CA CYS A 406 2.87 -10.06 22.00
C CYS A 406 3.34 -11.26 21.17
N ASN A 407 2.45 -11.79 20.33
CA ASN A 407 2.84 -12.75 19.29
C ASN A 407 3.43 -11.99 18.10
N ALA A 408 4.64 -12.36 17.69
CA ALA A 408 5.32 -11.84 16.52
C ALA A 408 5.49 -12.89 15.42
N ALA A 409 5.49 -12.42 14.17
CA ALA A 409 5.86 -13.24 13.01
C ALA A 409 6.85 -12.50 12.11
N ALA A 410 7.74 -13.27 11.47
CA ALA A 410 8.61 -12.77 10.43
C ALA A 410 7.92 -12.94 9.07
N ILE A 411 8.04 -11.97 8.17
CA ILE A 411 7.47 -12.03 6.82
C ILE A 411 8.49 -11.48 5.81
N TYR A 412 8.79 -12.23 4.74
CA TYR A 412 9.79 -11.82 3.75
C TYR A 412 9.49 -12.35 2.34
N SER A 413 9.84 -11.57 1.32
CA SER A 413 9.69 -11.96 -0.08
C SER A 413 10.83 -12.89 -0.49
N ALA A 414 10.83 -13.36 -1.74
CA ALA A 414 12.01 -14.03 -2.28
C ALA A 414 13.21 -13.07 -2.19
N THR A 415 14.28 -13.52 -1.54
CA THR A 415 15.53 -12.77 -1.42
C THR A 415 16.45 -13.07 -2.60
N ALA A 416 17.42 -12.18 -2.85
CA ALA A 416 18.52 -12.43 -3.79
C ALA A 416 19.32 -13.70 -3.44
N THR A 417 19.29 -14.15 -2.18
CA THR A 417 19.91 -15.37 -1.68
C THR A 417 19.07 -16.63 -1.89
N GLY A 418 17.92 -16.54 -2.56
CA GLY A 418 17.04 -17.68 -2.89
C GLY A 418 16.10 -18.12 -1.77
N ARG A 419 16.15 -17.49 -0.59
CA ARG A 419 15.22 -17.77 0.50
C ARG A 419 13.88 -17.12 0.20
N SER A 420 12.80 -17.89 0.21
CA SER A 420 11.45 -17.37 -0.04
C SER A 420 10.47 -17.92 0.99
N MET A 421 9.51 -17.09 1.40
CA MET A 421 8.39 -17.52 2.22
C MET A 421 7.29 -18.09 1.31
N PRO A 422 6.78 -19.30 1.60
CA PRO A 422 5.62 -19.84 0.90
C PRO A 422 4.42 -18.89 0.97
N SER A 423 3.68 -18.78 -0.12
CA SER A 423 2.55 -17.84 -0.21
C SER A 423 1.44 -18.11 0.81
N TYR A 424 1.13 -19.38 1.06
CA TYR A 424 0.13 -19.78 2.05
C TYR A 424 0.47 -19.26 3.46
N GLU A 425 1.74 -19.35 3.84
CA GLU A 425 2.24 -18.91 5.14
C GLU A 425 2.21 -17.39 5.26
N ARG A 426 2.62 -16.70 4.19
CA ARG A 426 2.52 -15.23 4.09
C ARG A 426 1.06 -14.78 4.28
N ASN A 427 0.12 -15.34 3.52
CA ASN A 427 -1.28 -14.96 3.57
C ASN A 427 -1.94 -15.27 4.92
N ARG A 428 -1.55 -16.38 5.56
CA ARG A 428 -1.94 -16.69 6.95
C ARG A 428 -1.45 -15.62 7.92
N ILE A 429 -0.15 -15.30 7.90
CA ILE A 429 0.44 -14.26 8.79
C ILE A 429 -0.26 -12.91 8.59
N LEU A 430 -0.52 -12.52 7.34
CA LEU A 430 -1.23 -11.29 7.02
C LEU A 430 -2.68 -11.25 7.54
N SER A 431 -3.36 -12.41 7.53
CA SER A 431 -4.72 -12.54 8.06
C SER A 431 -4.71 -12.54 9.59
N ASP A 432 -3.76 -13.25 10.20
CA ASP A 432 -3.58 -13.28 11.66
C ASP A 432 -3.16 -11.91 12.21
N PHE A 433 -2.38 -11.13 11.45
CA PHE A 433 -2.04 -9.75 11.81
C PHE A 433 -3.24 -8.81 11.70
N HIS A 434 -4.05 -8.95 10.65
CA HIS A 434 -5.32 -8.20 10.52
C HIS A 434 -6.28 -8.50 11.68
N ASP A 435 -6.38 -9.77 12.09
CA ASP A 435 -7.26 -10.22 13.17
C ASP A 435 -6.69 -9.93 14.57
N GLY A 436 -5.45 -9.44 14.66
CA GLY A 436 -4.80 -9.16 15.92
C GLY A 436 -4.26 -10.37 16.68
N VAL A 437 -4.32 -11.55 16.08
CA VAL A 437 -3.70 -12.78 16.61
C VAL A 437 -2.18 -12.64 16.64
N ILE A 438 -1.62 -11.99 15.62
CA ILE A 438 -0.24 -11.52 15.58
C ILE A 438 -0.27 -10.02 15.89
N GLY A 439 0.49 -9.61 16.89
CA GLY A 439 0.58 -8.21 17.30
C GLY A 439 1.73 -7.45 16.62
N ALA A 440 2.79 -8.16 16.23
CA ALA A 440 3.98 -7.56 15.62
C ALA A 440 4.43 -8.34 14.36
N VAL A 441 4.78 -7.63 13.30
CA VAL A 441 5.33 -8.23 12.08
C VAL A 441 6.72 -7.68 11.81
N CYS A 442 7.73 -8.56 11.81
CA CYS A 442 9.09 -8.26 11.40
C CYS A 442 9.23 -8.55 9.91
N ALA A 443 9.54 -7.55 9.08
CA ALA A 443 9.63 -7.79 7.65
C ALA A 443 10.82 -7.21 6.92
N VAL A 444 11.04 -7.86 5.77
CA VAL A 444 12.10 -7.61 4.80
C VAL A 444 11.46 -7.56 3.43
N ASP A 445 11.63 -6.45 2.72
CA ASP A 445 11.29 -6.26 1.29
C ASP A 445 9.84 -6.58 0.85
N ILE A 446 8.93 -6.88 1.77
CA ILE A 446 7.51 -7.14 1.50
C ILE A 446 6.66 -5.86 1.46
N PHE A 447 7.13 -4.80 2.08
CA PHE A 447 6.25 -3.71 2.52
C PHE A 447 5.99 -2.59 1.52
N ASN A 448 6.21 -2.82 0.23
CA ASN A 448 5.72 -1.86 -0.77
C ASN A 448 4.22 -2.07 -1.05
N GLU A 449 3.64 -3.27 -0.85
CA GLU A 449 2.36 -3.59 -1.53
C GLU A 449 1.30 -4.35 -0.69
N GLY A 450 1.65 -5.08 0.39
CA GLY A 450 0.73 -6.13 0.92
C GLY A 450 -0.01 -5.91 2.26
N ILE A 451 0.40 -4.96 3.10
CA ILE A 451 -0.19 -4.77 4.45
C ILE A 451 -0.96 -3.46 4.51
N ASP A 452 -2.29 -3.59 4.46
CA ASP A 452 -3.27 -2.55 4.75
C ASP A 452 -3.95 -2.87 6.09
N VAL A 453 -3.37 -2.35 7.17
CA VAL A 453 -3.93 -2.44 8.53
C VAL A 453 -3.83 -1.04 9.13
N PRO A 454 -4.87 -0.19 8.99
CA PRO A 454 -4.88 1.18 9.49
C PRO A 454 -4.58 1.28 11.00
N GLU A 455 -4.85 0.22 11.75
CA GLU A 455 -4.67 0.09 13.20
C GLU A 455 -3.20 0.04 13.63
N VAL A 456 -2.23 -0.12 12.70
CA VAL A 456 -0.80 -0.09 13.01
C VAL A 456 -0.43 1.23 13.69
N ASN A 457 -0.01 1.17 14.95
CA ASN A 457 0.30 2.34 15.79
C ASN A 457 1.74 2.31 16.35
N ILE A 458 2.56 1.33 15.95
CA ILE A 458 4.00 1.31 16.21
C ILE A 458 4.75 0.96 14.91
N ILE A 459 5.75 1.76 14.57
CA ILE A 459 6.69 1.47 13.48
C ILE A 459 8.10 1.43 14.05
N VAL A 460 8.87 0.40 13.69
CA VAL A 460 10.28 0.29 14.04
C VAL A 460 11.13 0.23 12.77
N PHE A 461 12.10 1.14 12.64
CA PHE A 461 13.10 1.10 11.59
C PHE A 461 14.42 0.59 12.15
N GLN A 462 14.90 -0.55 11.65
CA GLN A 462 16.21 -1.11 12.00
C GLN A 462 17.13 -1.28 10.78
N ARG A 463 16.78 -0.70 9.62
CA ARG A 463 17.61 -0.74 8.43
C ARG A 463 17.70 0.61 7.73
N VAL A 464 18.87 0.87 7.14
CA VAL A 464 19.04 2.02 6.24
C VAL A 464 18.15 1.83 5.03
N THR A 465 17.16 2.72 4.89
CA THR A 465 16.32 2.77 3.69
C THR A 465 16.92 3.80 2.74
N HIS A 466 17.67 3.34 1.74
CA HIS A 466 18.40 4.22 0.81
C HIS A 466 17.49 5.12 -0.03
N SER A 467 16.21 4.76 -0.18
CA SER A 467 15.21 5.56 -0.88
C SER A 467 14.30 6.28 0.11
N ARG A 468 14.35 7.63 0.11
CA ARG A 468 13.40 8.47 0.85
C ARG A 468 11.95 8.10 0.55
N ARG A 469 11.69 7.69 -0.68
CA ARG A 469 10.35 7.31 -1.13
C ARG A 469 9.81 6.09 -0.41
N ILE A 470 10.63 5.03 -0.33
CA ILE A 470 10.29 3.81 0.41
C ILE A 470 10.08 4.16 1.88
N PHE A 471 10.93 5.02 2.46
CA PHE A 471 10.72 5.49 3.83
C PHE A 471 9.37 6.18 4.03
N VAL A 472 9.02 7.16 3.19
CA VAL A 472 7.73 7.87 3.31
C VAL A 472 6.56 6.91 3.10
N GLN A 473 6.68 5.94 2.20
CA GLN A 473 5.68 4.89 2.01
C GLN A 473 5.52 4.02 3.26
N GLN A 474 6.62 3.60 3.89
CA GLN A 474 6.64 2.82 5.12
C GLN A 474 6.06 3.58 6.31
N LEU A 475 6.52 4.82 6.53
CA LEU A 475 6.00 5.71 7.57
C LEU A 475 4.49 5.97 7.37
N GLY A 476 4.08 6.21 6.12
CA GLY A 476 2.68 6.44 5.75
C GLY A 476 1.73 5.28 6.07
N ARG A 477 2.24 4.05 6.29
CA ARG A 477 1.41 2.91 6.75
C ARG A 477 0.92 3.11 8.19
N GLY A 478 1.78 3.66 9.05
CA GLY A 478 1.45 3.96 10.44
C GLY A 478 0.73 5.30 10.59
N LEU A 479 0.77 6.18 9.60
CA LEU A 479 0.09 7.49 9.67
C LEU A 479 -1.39 7.46 9.29
N ARG A 480 -1.93 6.32 8.87
CA ARG A 480 -3.37 6.18 8.60
C ARG A 480 -4.18 6.40 9.87
N ILE A 481 -5.30 7.12 9.75
CA ILE A 481 -6.26 7.31 10.86
C ILE A 481 -7.10 6.04 10.97
N ALA A 482 -7.29 5.58 12.21
CA ALA A 482 -8.15 4.44 12.55
C ALA A 482 -8.97 4.77 13.82
N PRO A 483 -10.17 4.21 13.99
CA PRO A 483 -10.93 4.37 15.22
C PRO A 483 -10.12 3.92 16.45
N GLY A 484 -10.10 4.73 17.50
CA GLY A 484 -9.36 4.44 18.74
C GLY A 484 -7.84 4.61 18.65
N LYS A 485 -7.30 5.07 17.52
CA LYS A 485 -5.87 5.33 17.34
C LYS A 485 -5.57 6.81 17.59
N GLU A 486 -4.85 7.09 18.66
CA GLU A 486 -4.48 8.46 19.05
C GLU A 486 -3.22 8.95 18.34
N LYS A 487 -2.17 8.10 18.30
CA LYS A 487 -0.87 8.41 17.69
C LYS A 487 -0.20 7.14 17.17
N VAL A 488 0.73 7.31 16.24
CA VAL A 488 1.75 6.30 15.92
C VAL A 488 3.05 6.65 16.63
N ILE A 489 3.66 5.68 17.30
CA ILE A 489 5.02 5.79 17.82
C ILE A 489 5.98 5.23 16.77
N VAL A 490 6.99 6.00 16.38
CA VAL A 490 8.02 5.58 15.46
C VAL A 490 9.33 5.44 16.23
N LEU A 491 9.88 4.23 16.28
CA LEU A 491 11.18 3.94 16.85
C LEU A 491 12.20 3.79 15.72
N ASP A 492 13.12 4.73 15.62
CA ASP A 492 14.09 4.78 14.54
C ASP A 492 15.49 4.55 15.07
N PHE A 493 15.99 3.33 14.85
CA PHE A 493 17.35 2.92 15.24
C PHE A 493 18.32 3.04 14.07
N VAL A 494 17.92 3.66 12.96
CA VAL A 494 18.74 3.74 11.76
C VAL A 494 19.77 4.85 11.90
N SER A 495 21.02 4.44 12.06
CA SER A 495 22.17 5.32 12.00
C SER A 495 22.58 5.59 10.55
N ASP A 496 22.01 6.62 9.93
CA ASP A 496 22.44 7.12 8.62
C ASP A 496 22.29 8.65 8.59
N ILE A 497 23.30 9.37 8.10
CA ILE A 497 23.28 10.84 8.04
C ILE A 497 22.05 11.40 7.30
N ARG A 498 21.63 10.75 6.21
CA ARG A 498 20.46 11.16 5.42
C ARG A 498 19.18 10.94 6.21
N ARG A 499 19.18 9.97 7.13
CA ARG A 499 18.08 9.72 8.04
C ARG A 499 17.96 10.80 9.10
N PHE A 500 19.08 11.21 9.69
CA PHE A 500 19.14 12.34 10.62
C PHE A 500 18.66 13.63 9.96
N ALA A 501 19.17 13.95 8.78
CA ALA A 501 18.71 15.11 8.01
C ALA A 501 17.19 15.06 7.75
N ALA A 502 16.65 13.89 7.36
CA ALA A 502 15.22 13.73 7.15
C ALA A 502 14.38 13.91 8.43
N GLY A 503 14.88 13.46 9.58
CA GLY A 503 14.23 13.65 10.88
C GLY A 503 14.27 15.10 11.36
N LEU A 504 15.41 15.77 11.20
CA LEU A 504 15.60 17.18 11.55
C LEU A 504 14.66 18.06 10.74
N GLU A 505 14.60 17.87 9.43
CA GLU A 505 13.73 18.73 8.64
C GLU A 505 12.25 18.43 8.85
N LEU A 506 11.87 17.17 9.14
CA LEU A 506 10.50 16.88 9.55
C LEU A 506 10.16 17.63 10.85
N LYS A 507 11.10 17.69 11.81
CA LYS A 507 10.94 18.46 13.05
C LYS A 507 10.78 19.96 12.73
N ASP A 508 11.67 20.53 11.93
CA ASP A 508 11.68 21.96 11.60
C ASP A 508 10.40 22.34 10.84
N SER A 509 10.04 21.56 9.82
CA SER A 509 8.82 21.71 9.04
C SER A 509 7.55 21.62 9.90
N LEU A 510 7.54 20.81 10.97
CA LEU A 510 6.41 20.73 11.89
C LEU A 510 6.33 21.94 12.84
N ASN A 511 7.47 22.50 13.23
CA ASN A 511 7.57 23.66 14.11
C ASN A 511 7.34 25.00 13.38
N GLU A 512 7.66 25.09 12.10
CA GLU A 512 7.38 26.28 11.29
C GLU A 512 5.87 26.58 11.26
N GLY A 513 5.49 27.82 11.61
CA GLY A 513 4.07 28.23 11.66
C GLY A 513 3.38 28.00 13.02
N TYR A 514 4.06 27.42 14.01
CA TYR A 514 3.66 27.49 15.42
C TYR A 514 4.13 28.80 16.05
N GLY A 515 3.57 29.91 15.57
CA GLY A 515 3.74 31.23 16.14
C GLY A 515 2.41 31.96 16.18
N PRO A 516 2.15 32.82 17.19
CA PRO A 516 0.91 33.59 17.26
C PRO A 516 0.78 34.44 16.00
N SER A 517 -0.23 34.16 15.17
CA SER A 517 -0.66 35.06 14.10
C SER A 517 -1.72 36.02 14.65
N PRO A 518 -1.71 37.32 14.31
CA PRO A 518 -2.70 38.27 14.81
C PRO A 518 -4.12 37.79 14.51
N GLY A 519 -4.92 37.55 15.56
CA GLY A 519 -6.33 37.16 15.43
C GLY A 519 -6.64 35.65 15.55
N ASN A 520 -5.64 34.77 15.70
CA ASN A 520 -5.86 33.35 15.95
C ASN A 520 -5.30 32.96 17.33
N PRO A 521 -6.12 32.72 18.35
CA PRO A 521 -5.63 32.36 19.68
C PRO A 521 -4.84 31.05 19.62
N VAL A 522 -3.81 30.95 20.46
CA VAL A 522 -2.98 29.75 20.64
C VAL A 522 -3.89 28.59 21.03
N ARG A 523 -4.14 27.65 20.10
CA ARG A 523 -4.58 26.31 20.47
C ARG A 523 -3.35 25.62 21.06
N ILE A 524 -3.41 25.23 22.33
CA ILE A 524 -2.40 24.34 22.92
C ILE A 524 -2.32 23.13 22.00
N SER A 525 -1.22 23.01 21.27
CA SER A 525 -1.02 21.97 20.29
C SER A 525 0.37 21.43 20.46
N LEU A 526 0.45 20.16 20.85
CA LEU A 526 1.62 19.32 20.60
C LEU A 526 1.19 17.86 20.34
N PRO A 527 0.62 17.50 19.18
CA PRO A 527 0.39 16.10 18.85
C PRO A 527 1.56 15.44 18.11
N HIS A 528 2.41 16.24 17.45
CA HIS A 528 3.50 15.73 16.62
C HIS A 528 4.84 16.13 17.25
N LYS A 529 5.64 15.15 17.63
CA LYS A 529 6.95 15.38 18.24
C LYS A 529 7.99 14.53 17.54
N VAL A 530 9.13 15.12 17.21
CA VAL A 530 10.35 14.41 16.84
C VAL A 530 11.35 14.59 17.98
N THR A 531 11.79 13.48 18.57
CA THR A 531 12.74 13.45 19.69
C THR A 531 13.98 12.65 19.32
N PHE A 532 15.14 13.16 19.70
CA PHE A 532 16.40 12.43 19.66
C PHE A 532 16.66 11.84 21.05
N ARG A 533 17.01 10.56 21.12
CA ARG A 533 17.11 9.79 22.36
C ARG A 533 18.41 8.98 22.39
N ARG A 534 18.97 8.86 23.59
CA ARG A 534 19.89 7.76 23.98
C ARG A 534 19.14 6.75 24.84
N VAL A 535 19.68 5.56 25.01
CA VAL A 535 19.23 4.58 25.99
C VAL A 535 19.25 5.26 27.37
N GLY A 536 18.07 5.63 27.87
CA GLY A 536 17.91 6.33 29.15
C GLY A 536 17.21 7.70 29.10
N GLY A 537 17.00 8.33 27.93
CA GLY A 537 16.29 9.63 27.88
C GLY A 537 16.41 10.43 26.58
N GLU A 538 15.86 11.64 26.57
CA GLU A 538 16.05 12.63 25.49
C GLU A 538 17.50 13.14 25.47
N ASP A 539 18.03 13.40 24.29
CA ASP A 539 19.41 13.86 24.08
C ASP A 539 19.46 15.11 23.18
N PRO A 540 19.16 16.30 23.76
CA PRO A 540 19.17 17.55 23.02
C PRO A 540 20.58 18.00 22.58
N GLU A 541 21.63 17.55 23.28
CA GLU A 541 23.02 17.87 22.94
C GLU A 541 23.43 17.24 21.61
N THR A 542 23.05 15.98 21.40
CA THR A 542 23.27 15.27 20.12
C THR A 542 22.55 15.96 18.96
N GLU A 543 21.33 16.46 19.17
CA GLU A 543 20.63 17.20 18.12
C GLU A 543 21.40 18.45 17.70
N SER A 544 21.82 19.27 18.67
CA SER A 544 22.57 20.50 18.40
C SER A 544 23.86 20.21 17.64
N PHE A 545 24.57 19.16 18.04
CA PHE A 545 25.81 18.74 17.40
C PHE A 545 25.60 18.22 15.97
N LEU A 546 24.55 17.41 15.74
CA LEU A 546 24.21 16.93 14.39
C LEU A 546 23.83 18.08 13.45
N ARG A 547 23.13 19.11 13.95
CA ARG A 547 22.80 20.31 13.17
C ARG A 547 24.05 21.07 12.75
N GLN A 548 24.91 21.40 13.72
CA GLN A 548 26.16 22.11 13.47
C GLN A 548 27.04 21.34 12.48
N TRP A 549 27.14 20.03 12.64
CA TRP A 549 27.96 19.20 11.76
C TRP A 549 27.38 19.05 10.34
N LEU A 550 26.06 18.96 10.19
CA LEU A 550 25.40 18.99 8.87
C LEU A 550 25.61 20.33 8.16
N GLU A 551 25.59 21.44 8.91
CA GLU A 551 25.91 22.77 8.39
C GLU A 551 27.38 22.85 7.96
N ASP A 552 28.31 22.30 8.74
CA ASP A 552 29.73 22.24 8.41
C ASP A 552 29.98 21.40 7.14
N ILE A 553 29.28 20.27 6.97
CA ILE A 553 29.35 19.47 5.73
C ILE A 553 28.79 20.25 4.55
N ALA A 554 27.63 20.88 4.68
CA ALA A 554 27.01 21.67 3.62
C ALA A 554 27.91 22.85 3.19
N ALA A 555 28.62 23.47 4.14
CA ALA A 555 29.61 24.52 3.89
C ALA A 555 30.86 23.99 3.16
N VAL A 556 31.30 22.77 3.46
CA VAL A 556 32.42 22.09 2.77
C VAL A 556 32.03 21.62 1.36
N GLU A 557 30.77 21.20 1.15
CA GLU A 557 30.25 20.74 -0.15
C GLU A 557 30.00 21.88 -1.15
N SER A 558 29.78 23.12 -0.69
CA SER A 558 29.77 24.30 -1.56
C SER A 558 31.13 24.59 -2.26
N ALA A 559 32.17 23.79 -1.99
CA ALA A 559 33.50 23.90 -2.59
C ALA A 559 33.89 22.74 -3.54
N GLY A 560 32.99 21.82 -3.90
CA GLY A 560 33.25 20.81 -4.95
C GLY A 560 32.43 19.52 -4.84
N GLU A 561 32.13 18.93 -6.00
CA GLU A 561 31.13 17.89 -6.31
C GLU A 561 31.11 16.59 -5.47
N ASP A 562 29.93 15.95 -5.54
CA ASP A 562 29.59 14.54 -5.24
C ASP A 562 29.18 14.14 -3.80
N ALA A 563 28.22 14.89 -3.25
CA ALA A 563 27.39 14.39 -2.16
C ALA A 563 25.94 14.90 -2.30
N SER A 564 25.03 14.01 -2.68
CA SER A 564 23.61 14.30 -2.67
C SER A 564 23.08 14.29 -1.23
N ILE A 565 23.20 15.41 -0.54
CA ILE A 565 22.35 15.70 0.63
C ILE A 565 20.91 15.65 0.15
N LEU A 566 20.06 14.88 0.83
CA LEU A 566 18.61 14.88 0.61
C LEU A 566 18.08 16.30 0.81
N LYS A 567 17.94 17.07 -0.27
CA LYS A 567 17.19 18.33 -0.25
C LYS A 567 15.70 17.99 -0.22
N PHE A 568 14.95 18.72 0.59
CA PHE A 568 13.51 18.62 0.56
C PHE A 568 12.92 19.34 -0.64
N PRO A 569 11.69 18.96 -1.05
CA PRO A 569 10.99 19.70 -2.06
C PRO A 569 10.86 21.15 -1.56
N PRO A 570 11.16 22.16 -2.39
CA PRO A 570 10.74 23.51 -2.07
C PRO A 570 9.22 23.49 -1.84
N VAL A 571 8.73 24.31 -0.91
CA VAL A 571 7.29 24.56 -0.77
C VAL A 571 6.79 25.02 -2.14
N LEU A 572 6.09 24.13 -2.86
CA LEU A 572 5.57 24.46 -4.17
C LEU A 572 4.47 25.50 -3.96
N PRO A 573 4.57 26.69 -4.58
CA PRO A 573 3.54 27.70 -4.44
C PRO A 573 2.22 27.16 -5.03
N GLY A 574 1.22 27.00 -4.17
CA GLY A 574 -0.10 26.51 -4.54
C GLY A 574 -1.19 27.50 -4.14
N GLY A 575 -1.78 28.14 -5.15
CA GLY A 575 -3.06 28.85 -5.06
C GLY A 575 -2.93 30.37 -4.92
N ARG A 576 -3.35 31.11 -5.96
CA ARG A 576 -3.74 32.52 -5.80
C ARG A 576 -4.83 32.60 -4.72
N ARG A 577 -4.79 33.70 -3.96
CA ARG A 577 -5.76 34.08 -2.92
C ARG A 577 -7.21 33.81 -3.29
#